data_AF-A0A963JT31-F1
#
_entry.id   AF-A0A963JT31-F1
#
_cell.length_a   1.000
_cell.length_b   1.000
_cell.length_c   1.000
_cell.angle_alpha   90.00
_cell.angle_beta   90.00
_cell.angle_gamma   90.00
#
_symmetry.space_group_name_H-M   'P 1'
#
loop_
_entity.id
_entity.type
_entity.pdbx_description
1 polymer ?
#
loop_
_entity_poly.entity_id
_entity_poly.type
_entity_poly.pdbx_seq_one_letter_code
_entity_poly.pdbx_strand_id
1 'polypeptide(L)'
;KSITCGSCASIIDLSSGVGGELRSAEQDEPVRPIIPLGSKGQLQGVHWQVVGFQHRMGVEPGDDEHFGWSEYLLYNQKRGFAFLVDAEDGWSMVRPTTGAPQMAANGRTAKYMGSTYQLKYTYEAETTYVLGEFYWQVERGQKTSNRDFASAKGLLSMEQSKNELTWSAGDKLASDTVVKAFKLDDKKDLLQRDDPGPFVAAKGLGCGTLILIAVVLIILLVLLSNCSGSPGGGYRSSSGSFGGFSTGGGHK
;
A
#
# COMPACT_ATOMS: atom_id res chain seq x y z
N LYS A 1 30.42 22.89 -11.52
CA LYS A 1 30.31 24.30 -11.05
C LYS A 1 29.32 24.25 -9.90
N SER A 2 29.65 24.79 -8.74
CA SER A 2 28.73 24.82 -7.59
C SER A 2 28.31 26.25 -7.25
N ILE A 3 27.13 26.39 -6.67
CA ILE A 3 26.59 27.65 -6.14
C ILE A 3 26.03 27.38 -4.74
N THR A 4 26.18 28.33 -3.82
CA THR A 4 25.62 28.22 -2.48
C THR A 4 24.26 28.92 -2.44
N CYS A 5 23.20 28.25 -1.98
CA CYS A 5 21.91 28.87 -1.75
C CYS A 5 22.02 29.87 -0.58
N GLY A 6 21.77 31.15 -0.85
CA GLY A 6 21.84 32.19 0.18
C GLY A 6 20.77 32.07 1.29
N SER A 7 19.71 31.27 1.07
CA SER A 7 18.60 31.13 2.02
C SER A 7 18.79 29.98 3.01
N CYS A 8 19.41 28.87 2.60
CA CYS A 8 19.61 27.69 3.45
C CYS A 8 21.07 27.24 3.54
N ALA A 9 22.01 28.03 3.01
CA ALA A 9 23.46 27.76 2.96
C ALA A 9 23.84 26.45 2.25
N SER A 10 22.92 25.83 1.52
CA SER A 10 23.12 24.54 0.88
C SER A 10 23.99 24.68 -0.38
N ILE A 11 24.90 23.72 -0.62
CA ILE A 11 25.81 23.75 -1.77
C ILE A 11 25.18 22.98 -2.92
N ILE A 12 24.78 23.69 -3.97
CA ILE A 12 24.14 23.15 -5.18
C ILE A 12 25.22 22.86 -6.22
N ASP A 13 25.33 21.60 -6.65
CA ASP A 13 26.22 21.23 -7.77
C ASP A 13 25.46 21.20 -9.10
N LEU A 14 25.82 22.12 -9.99
CA LEU A 14 25.21 22.30 -11.31
C LEU A 14 25.71 21.27 -12.34
N SER A 15 26.63 20.37 -11.97
CA SER A 15 27.15 19.34 -12.89
C SER A 15 26.19 18.15 -13.10
N SER A 16 25.16 18.02 -12.25
CA SER A 16 24.31 16.82 -12.17
C SER A 16 23.06 16.82 -13.07
N GLY A 17 22.86 17.85 -13.90
CA GLY A 17 21.64 18.04 -14.69
C GLY A 17 20.49 18.68 -13.89
N VAL A 18 19.30 18.81 -14.50
CA VAL A 18 18.09 19.34 -13.84
C VAL A 18 17.82 18.52 -12.58
N GLY A 19 17.76 19.18 -11.42
CA GLY A 19 17.59 18.55 -10.10
C GLY A 19 18.87 18.34 -9.27
N GLY A 20 20.06 18.76 -9.74
CA GLY A 20 21.28 18.76 -8.91
C GLY A 20 21.19 19.62 -7.64
N GLU A 21 20.28 20.58 -7.67
CA GLU A 21 19.94 21.53 -6.60
C GLU A 21 19.11 20.89 -5.48
N LEU A 22 18.46 19.76 -5.78
CA LEU A 22 17.50 19.08 -4.91
C LEU A 22 18.18 18.31 -3.77
N ARG A 23 19.38 17.77 -4.01
CA ARG A 23 20.17 17.06 -2.98
C ARG A 23 20.54 17.94 -1.80
N SER A 24 20.68 19.24 -2.06
CA SER A 24 21.08 20.23 -1.08
C SER A 24 19.91 20.62 -0.16
N ALA A 25 18.66 20.39 -0.58
CA ALA A 25 17.45 20.57 0.24
C ALA A 25 17.14 19.36 1.15
N GLU A 26 17.87 18.24 1.03
CA GLU A 26 17.69 17.04 1.87
C GLU A 26 18.42 17.15 3.24
N GLN A 27 19.25 18.19 3.44
CA GLN A 27 19.97 18.41 4.69
C GLN A 27 19.02 19.09 5.70
N ASP A 28 18.64 18.38 6.77
CA ASP A 28 17.83 18.83 7.93
C ASP A 28 16.30 18.68 7.88
N GLU A 29 15.76 17.86 6.99
CA GLU A 29 14.29 17.66 6.89
C GLU A 29 13.78 16.36 7.56
N PRO A 30 12.62 16.38 8.24
CA PRO A 30 12.10 15.25 9.01
C PRO A 30 11.52 14.12 8.14
N VAL A 31 11.12 14.44 6.90
CA VAL A 31 10.56 13.46 5.95
C VAL A 31 11.59 13.21 4.85
N ARG A 32 12.05 11.95 4.73
CA ARG A 32 13.00 11.55 3.68
C ARG A 32 12.31 10.66 2.65
N PRO A 33 12.29 11.05 1.37
CA PRO A 33 11.74 10.20 0.32
C PRO A 33 12.53 8.89 0.22
N ILE A 34 11.83 7.74 0.12
CA ILE A 34 12.47 6.43 -0.03
C ILE A 34 13.22 6.37 -1.37
N ILE A 35 12.63 6.96 -2.41
CA ILE A 35 13.20 7.17 -3.74
C ILE A 35 13.75 8.61 -3.81
N PRO A 36 15.08 8.83 -3.75
CA PRO A 36 15.64 10.18 -3.71
C PRO A 36 15.30 11.02 -4.93
N LEU A 37 15.27 12.34 -4.77
CA LEU A 37 15.10 13.24 -5.91
C LEU A 37 16.28 13.11 -6.89
N GLY A 38 15.99 13.25 -8.18
CA GLY A 38 16.94 13.00 -9.27
C GLY A 38 17.16 11.52 -9.60
N SER A 39 16.57 10.58 -8.84
CA SER A 39 16.62 9.16 -9.17
C SER A 39 16.04 8.88 -10.55
N LYS A 40 16.71 8.01 -11.31
CA LYS A 40 16.28 7.62 -12.65
C LYS A 40 15.91 6.15 -12.64
N GLY A 41 14.75 5.84 -13.23
CA GLY A 41 14.25 4.47 -13.29
C GLY A 41 13.40 4.22 -14.53
N GLN A 42 13.12 2.95 -14.81
CA GLN A 42 12.25 2.57 -15.92
C GLN A 42 10.94 1.98 -15.41
N LEU A 43 9.82 2.65 -15.73
CA LEU A 43 8.47 2.18 -15.42
C LEU A 43 7.64 2.17 -16.69
N GLN A 44 6.87 1.10 -16.91
CA GLN A 44 6.02 0.92 -18.10
C GLN A 44 6.80 1.11 -19.42
N GLY A 45 8.05 0.66 -19.46
CA GLY A 45 8.94 0.80 -20.63
C GLY A 45 9.48 2.21 -20.89
N VAL A 46 9.15 3.20 -20.06
CA VAL A 46 9.58 4.59 -20.20
C VAL A 46 10.60 4.93 -19.11
N HIS A 47 11.63 5.69 -19.47
CA HIS A 47 12.61 6.23 -18.52
C HIS A 47 12.04 7.46 -17.82
N TRP A 48 12.06 7.47 -16.51
CA TRP A 48 11.56 8.55 -15.67
C TRP A 48 12.68 9.07 -14.78
N GLN A 49 12.62 10.37 -14.48
CA GLN A 49 13.40 11.00 -13.43
C GLN A 49 12.44 11.48 -12.35
N VAL A 50 12.74 11.20 -11.08
CA VAL A 50 12.05 11.78 -9.93
C VAL A 50 12.48 13.24 -9.81
N VAL A 51 11.54 14.17 -9.89
CA VAL A 51 11.82 15.61 -9.83
C VAL A 51 11.14 16.32 -8.65
N GLY A 52 10.08 15.73 -8.12
CA GLY A 52 9.36 16.26 -6.96
C GLY A 52 8.85 15.15 -6.06
N PHE A 53 8.57 15.51 -4.81
CA PHE A 53 8.02 14.65 -3.78
C PHE A 53 7.05 15.44 -2.92
N GLN A 54 5.91 14.83 -2.58
CA GLN A 54 5.04 15.33 -1.53
C GLN A 54 4.60 14.20 -0.61
N HIS A 55 4.41 14.53 0.66
CA HIS A 55 3.74 13.67 1.62
C HIS A 55 2.38 14.30 1.96
N ARG A 56 1.35 13.46 1.98
CA ARG A 56 -0.02 13.88 2.20
C ARG A 56 -0.63 13.04 3.30
N MET A 57 -1.48 13.69 4.10
CA MET A 57 -2.29 13.05 5.12
C MET A 57 -3.75 13.20 4.77
N GLY A 58 -4.52 12.15 4.96
CA GLY A 58 -5.95 12.09 4.71
C GLY A 58 -6.73 11.81 5.98
N VAL A 59 -8.01 12.15 5.95
CA VAL A 59 -8.99 11.81 6.99
C VAL A 59 -10.35 11.62 6.34
N GLU A 60 -11.05 10.53 6.70
CA GLU A 60 -12.40 10.30 6.20
C GLU A 60 -13.42 11.20 6.93
N PRO A 61 -14.50 11.66 6.27
CA PRO A 61 -15.48 12.52 6.91
C PRO A 61 -16.14 11.85 8.12
N GLY A 62 -15.97 12.45 9.30
CA GLY A 62 -16.54 11.92 10.55
C GLY A 62 -15.66 10.90 11.26
N ASP A 63 -14.43 10.71 10.78
CA ASP A 63 -13.38 9.94 11.45
C ASP A 63 -12.30 10.88 12.03
N ASP A 64 -11.63 10.43 13.08
CA ASP A 64 -10.47 11.09 13.70
C ASP A 64 -9.15 10.37 13.34
N GLU A 65 -9.22 9.21 12.69
CA GLU A 65 -8.04 8.46 12.22
C GLU A 65 -7.46 9.08 10.94
N HIS A 66 -6.16 9.35 10.98
CA HIS A 66 -5.41 9.90 9.86
C HIS A 66 -4.59 8.82 9.16
N PHE A 67 -4.59 8.82 7.84
CA PHE A 67 -3.75 7.95 7.01
C PHE A 67 -2.82 8.77 6.13
N GLY A 68 -1.64 8.23 5.80
CA GLY A 68 -0.61 8.95 5.05
C GLY A 68 -0.22 8.25 3.76
N TRP A 69 0.15 9.03 2.74
CA TRP A 69 0.75 8.51 1.52
C TRP A 69 1.79 9.47 0.96
N SER A 70 2.65 8.96 0.09
CA SER A 70 3.66 9.76 -0.59
C SER A 70 3.44 9.77 -2.09
N GLU A 71 3.76 10.88 -2.74
CA GLU A 71 3.67 11.01 -4.18
C GLU A 71 4.98 11.55 -4.74
N TYR A 72 5.48 10.86 -5.77
CA TYR A 72 6.70 11.22 -6.49
C TYR A 72 6.31 11.75 -7.87
N LEU A 73 6.70 12.98 -8.18
CA LEU A 73 6.56 13.52 -9.52
C LEU A 73 7.67 12.95 -10.41
N LEU A 74 7.24 12.24 -11.45
CA LEU A 74 8.09 11.65 -12.46
C LEU A 74 8.05 12.50 -13.73
N TYR A 75 9.22 12.81 -14.28
CA TYR A 75 9.38 13.55 -15.51
C TYR A 75 10.01 12.69 -16.61
N ASN A 76 9.51 12.86 -17.83
CA ASN A 76 10.13 12.42 -19.07
C ASN A 76 9.91 13.47 -20.16
N GLN A 77 10.98 13.84 -20.89
CA GLN A 77 10.92 14.88 -21.92
C GLN A 77 9.85 14.67 -23.00
N LYS A 78 9.56 13.42 -23.38
CA LYS A 78 8.60 13.08 -24.45
C LYS A 78 7.23 12.66 -23.93
N ARG A 79 7.14 12.20 -22.68
CA ARG A 79 5.92 11.68 -22.07
C ARG A 79 5.31 12.62 -21.03
N GLY A 80 5.96 13.75 -20.75
CA GLY A 80 5.51 14.72 -19.77
C GLY A 80 5.69 14.21 -18.35
N PHE A 81 4.63 14.33 -17.56
CA PHE A 81 4.65 14.04 -16.13
C PHE A 81 3.76 12.87 -15.76
N ALA A 82 4.09 12.22 -14.65
CA ALA A 82 3.28 11.20 -13.99
C ALA A 82 3.54 11.22 -12.49
N PHE A 83 2.58 10.72 -11.71
CA PHE A 83 2.73 10.51 -10.28
C PHE A 83 2.94 9.04 -10.00
N LEU A 84 4.00 8.72 -9.28
CA LEU A 84 4.13 7.43 -8.61
C LEU A 84 3.67 7.61 -7.17
N VAL A 85 2.61 6.93 -6.79
CA VAL A 85 1.96 7.04 -5.48
C VAL A 85 2.33 5.83 -4.64
N ASP A 86 2.84 6.07 -3.45
CA ASP A 86 3.13 5.12 -2.38
C ASP A 86 2.06 5.24 -1.30
N ALA A 87 1.06 4.38 -1.35
CA ALA A 87 0.00 4.28 -0.34
C ALA A 87 0.05 2.90 0.32
N GLU A 88 -0.55 2.77 1.49
CA GLU A 88 -0.61 1.51 2.25
C GLU A 88 -1.24 0.38 1.41
N ASP A 89 -2.28 0.70 0.64
CA ASP A 89 -3.01 -0.21 -0.23
C ASP A 89 -2.30 -0.54 -1.57
N GLY A 90 -1.02 -0.16 -1.70
CA GLY A 90 -0.18 -0.50 -2.83
C GLY A 90 0.23 0.68 -3.71
N TRP A 91 1.29 0.44 -4.48
CA TRP A 91 1.81 1.41 -5.43
C TRP A 91 0.84 1.66 -6.58
N SER A 92 0.82 2.89 -7.09
CA SER A 92 0.15 3.19 -8.36
C SER A 92 0.91 4.22 -9.17
N MET A 93 0.67 4.23 -10.48
CA MET A 93 1.19 5.26 -11.37
C MET A 93 0.04 5.93 -12.11
N VAL A 94 -0.17 7.22 -11.84
CA VAL A 94 -1.30 7.99 -12.36
C VAL A 94 -0.84 9.22 -13.16
N ARG A 95 -1.71 9.70 -14.04
CA ARG A 95 -1.50 10.90 -14.85
C ARG A 95 -2.77 11.74 -14.89
N PRO A 96 -2.68 13.07 -15.04
CA PRO A 96 -3.84 13.91 -15.31
C PRO A 96 -4.63 13.36 -16.50
N THR A 97 -5.96 13.35 -16.38
CA THR A 97 -6.83 12.84 -17.45
C THR A 97 -6.83 13.78 -18.65
N THR A 98 -6.94 13.21 -19.85
CA THR A 98 -7.21 13.98 -21.07
C THR A 98 -8.72 14.14 -21.21
N GLY A 99 -9.23 15.32 -20.86
CA GLY A 99 -10.66 15.59 -20.76
C GLY A 99 -11.22 15.22 -19.39
N ALA A 100 -12.44 15.68 -19.10
CA ALA A 100 -13.08 15.50 -17.81
C ALA A 100 -13.91 14.19 -17.76
N PRO A 101 -13.64 13.29 -16.80
CA PRO A 101 -14.56 12.22 -16.45
C PRO A 101 -15.98 12.72 -16.16
N GLN A 102 -16.97 11.89 -16.45
CA GLN A 102 -18.37 12.18 -16.17
C GLN A 102 -18.79 11.51 -14.86
N MET A 103 -18.91 12.30 -13.79
CA MET A 103 -19.39 11.82 -12.50
C MET A 103 -20.92 11.73 -12.48
N ALA A 104 -21.46 10.62 -11.97
CA ALA A 104 -22.89 10.48 -11.76
C ALA A 104 -23.38 11.45 -10.67
N ALA A 105 -24.66 11.86 -10.74
CA ALA A 105 -25.24 12.83 -9.80
C ALA A 105 -25.15 12.39 -8.33
N ASN A 106 -25.18 11.08 -8.06
CA ASN A 106 -25.02 10.53 -6.71
C ASN A 106 -23.55 10.50 -6.23
N GLY A 107 -22.59 10.87 -7.08
CA GLY A 107 -21.17 10.87 -6.76
C GLY A 107 -20.52 9.48 -6.59
N ARG A 108 -21.27 8.39 -6.74
CA ARG A 108 -20.81 7.01 -6.47
C ARG A 108 -20.12 6.35 -7.65
N THR A 109 -20.28 6.90 -8.85
CA THR A 109 -19.65 6.38 -10.06
C THR A 109 -19.14 7.50 -10.95
N ALA A 110 -18.09 7.21 -11.72
CA ALA A 110 -17.58 8.10 -12.75
C ALA A 110 -17.27 7.31 -14.03
N LYS A 111 -17.52 7.92 -15.19
CA LYS A 111 -17.21 7.34 -16.50
C LYS A 111 -16.03 8.07 -17.14
N TYR A 112 -15.05 7.31 -17.59
CA TYR A 112 -13.89 7.82 -18.29
C TYR A 112 -13.42 6.81 -19.33
N MET A 113 -13.15 7.28 -20.56
CA MET A 113 -12.66 6.45 -21.68
C MET A 113 -13.43 5.13 -21.87
N GLY A 114 -14.77 5.20 -21.82
CA GLY A 114 -15.66 4.03 -22.00
C GLY A 114 -15.74 3.07 -20.81
N SER A 115 -15.02 3.32 -19.72
CA SER A 115 -15.05 2.51 -18.50
C SER A 115 -15.84 3.19 -17.39
N THR A 116 -16.56 2.41 -16.58
CA THR A 116 -17.26 2.90 -15.39
C THR A 116 -16.45 2.52 -14.15
N TYR A 117 -16.11 3.51 -13.34
CA TYR A 117 -15.37 3.38 -12.09
C TYR A 117 -16.33 3.54 -10.91
N GLN A 118 -16.12 2.72 -9.89
CA GLN A 118 -16.91 2.69 -8.66
C GLN A 118 -16.16 3.41 -7.55
N LEU A 119 -16.84 4.29 -6.81
CA LEU A 119 -16.27 5.00 -5.68
C LEU A 119 -15.77 4.02 -4.61
N LYS A 120 -14.54 4.23 -4.16
CA LYS A 120 -13.87 3.49 -3.10
C LYS A 120 -13.76 4.32 -1.83
N TYR A 121 -13.18 5.51 -1.94
CA TYR A 121 -12.90 6.36 -0.80
C TYR A 121 -13.37 7.80 -1.04
N THR A 122 -13.71 8.48 0.04
CA THR A 122 -13.94 9.92 0.07
C THR A 122 -13.29 10.45 1.33
N TYR A 123 -12.40 11.42 1.17
CA TYR A 123 -11.58 11.93 2.28
C TYR A 123 -11.17 13.37 2.00
N GLU A 124 -10.82 14.09 3.07
CA GLU A 124 -10.10 15.35 2.97
C GLU A 124 -8.60 15.06 3.06
N ALA A 125 -7.80 15.77 2.28
CA ALA A 125 -6.36 15.62 2.22
C ALA A 125 -5.66 16.93 2.56
N GLU A 126 -4.49 16.85 3.21
CA GLU A 126 -3.58 17.96 3.45
C GLU A 126 -2.16 17.58 3.01
N THR A 127 -1.51 18.47 2.26
CA THR A 127 -0.07 18.33 1.95
C THR A 127 0.75 18.72 3.17
N THR A 128 1.37 17.74 3.83
CA THR A 128 2.14 17.98 5.06
C THR A 128 3.61 18.25 4.79
N TYR A 129 4.11 17.82 3.63
CA TYR A 129 5.48 18.04 3.19
C TYR A 129 5.58 18.10 1.67
N VAL A 130 6.49 18.93 1.16
CA VAL A 130 6.78 19.05 -0.27
C VAL A 130 8.27 19.32 -0.48
N LEU A 131 8.85 18.69 -1.49
CA LEU A 131 10.25 18.84 -1.87
C LEU A 131 10.39 18.78 -3.39
N GLY A 132 11.22 19.66 -3.94
CA GLY A 132 11.59 19.68 -5.35
C GLY A 132 10.59 20.34 -6.28
N GLU A 133 10.59 19.89 -7.54
CA GLU A 133 9.92 20.57 -8.63
C GLU A 133 8.53 19.98 -8.88
N PHE A 134 7.56 20.86 -9.11
CA PHE A 134 6.23 20.53 -9.61
C PHE A 134 5.89 21.45 -10.79
N TYR A 135 5.14 20.95 -11.77
CA TYR A 135 4.69 21.78 -12.91
C TYR A 135 3.56 22.76 -12.55
N TRP A 136 3.15 22.76 -11.28
CA TRP A 136 2.29 23.73 -10.62
C TRP A 136 2.79 23.98 -9.21
N GLN A 137 2.28 25.01 -8.55
CA GLN A 137 2.69 25.34 -7.18
C GLN A 137 1.98 24.42 -6.18
N VAL A 138 2.77 23.58 -5.49
CA VAL A 138 2.33 22.77 -4.35
C VAL A 138 2.83 23.42 -3.07
N GLU A 139 1.95 23.55 -2.08
CA GLU A 139 2.26 24.22 -0.82
C GLU A 139 1.93 23.34 0.38
N ARG A 140 2.77 23.41 1.41
CA ARG A 140 2.45 22.80 2.70
C ARG A 140 1.20 23.44 3.30
N GLY A 141 0.30 22.62 3.81
CA GLY A 141 -1.01 23.03 4.33
C GLY A 141 -2.08 23.17 3.25
N GLN A 142 -1.76 22.91 1.97
CA GLN A 142 -2.76 22.86 0.90
C GLN A 142 -3.76 21.73 1.19
N LYS A 143 -5.06 22.06 1.16
CA LYS A 143 -6.16 21.14 1.45
C LYS A 143 -7.04 20.88 0.24
N THR A 144 -7.49 19.64 0.10
CA THR A 144 -8.39 19.22 -0.97
C THR A 144 -9.40 18.18 -0.49
N SER A 145 -10.55 18.16 -1.15
CA SER A 145 -11.54 17.09 -1.03
C SER A 145 -11.31 16.08 -2.15
N ASN A 146 -11.13 14.82 -1.78
CA ASN A 146 -10.68 13.78 -2.68
C ASN A 146 -11.72 12.66 -2.78
N ARG A 147 -11.81 12.07 -3.98
CA ARG A 147 -12.60 10.86 -4.24
C ARG A 147 -11.82 9.92 -5.13
N ASP A 148 -11.62 8.70 -4.65
CA ASP A 148 -10.93 7.66 -5.40
C ASP A 148 -11.91 6.60 -5.88
N PHE A 149 -11.79 6.26 -7.15
CA PHE A 149 -12.62 5.30 -7.84
C PHE A 149 -11.74 4.20 -8.45
N ALA A 150 -12.30 3.00 -8.55
CA ALA A 150 -11.61 1.87 -9.17
C ALA A 150 -12.53 1.10 -10.11
N SER A 151 -11.92 0.47 -11.11
CA SER A 151 -12.56 -0.49 -12.00
C SER A 151 -11.59 -1.62 -12.33
N ALA A 152 -12.05 -2.64 -13.05
CA ALA A 152 -11.15 -3.66 -13.60
C ALA A 152 -10.14 -3.09 -14.64
N LYS A 153 -10.30 -1.83 -15.05
CA LYS A 153 -9.46 -1.14 -16.03
C LYS A 153 -8.44 -0.19 -15.38
N GLY A 154 -8.45 -0.04 -14.06
CA GLY A 154 -7.51 0.81 -13.33
C GLY A 154 -8.16 1.69 -12.27
N LEU A 155 -7.46 2.75 -11.93
CA LEU A 155 -7.80 3.76 -10.93
C LEU A 155 -8.21 5.07 -11.60
N LEU A 156 -9.07 5.81 -10.91
CA LEU A 156 -9.48 7.15 -11.27
C LEU A 156 -9.65 7.97 -10.00
N SER A 157 -8.95 9.09 -9.88
CA SER A 157 -8.97 9.94 -8.69
C SER A 157 -9.44 11.34 -9.06
N MET A 158 -10.28 11.91 -8.21
CA MET A 158 -10.74 13.30 -8.29
C MET A 158 -10.17 14.05 -7.09
N GLU A 159 -9.54 15.18 -7.34
CA GLU A 159 -9.05 16.09 -6.30
C GLU A 159 -9.64 17.48 -6.52
N GLN A 160 -10.32 18.00 -5.49
CA GLN A 160 -10.99 19.29 -5.54
C GLN A 160 -10.41 20.25 -4.50
N SER A 161 -9.84 21.35 -4.97
CA SER A 161 -9.46 22.50 -4.15
C SER A 161 -10.56 23.56 -4.17
N LYS A 162 -10.30 24.73 -3.57
CA LYS A 162 -11.21 25.88 -3.60
C LYS A 162 -11.46 26.40 -5.02
N ASN A 163 -10.46 26.30 -5.90
CA ASN A 163 -10.45 26.97 -7.20
C ASN A 163 -10.38 26.00 -8.39
N GLU A 164 -10.06 24.74 -8.14
CA GLU A 164 -9.76 23.78 -9.20
C GLU A 164 -10.28 22.40 -8.83
N LEU A 165 -10.76 21.68 -9.85
CA LEU A 165 -11.11 20.27 -9.77
C LEU A 165 -10.27 19.54 -10.82
N THR A 166 -9.43 18.62 -10.36
CA THR A 166 -8.54 17.83 -11.21
C THR A 166 -8.92 16.37 -11.16
N TRP A 167 -8.59 15.66 -12.23
CA TRP A 167 -8.75 14.23 -12.32
C TRP A 167 -7.44 13.60 -12.76
N SER A 168 -7.11 12.46 -12.17
CA SER A 168 -6.01 11.62 -12.59
C SER A 168 -6.49 10.18 -12.80
N ALA A 169 -5.86 9.47 -13.72
CA ALA A 169 -6.15 8.06 -14.00
C ALA A 169 -4.85 7.27 -14.14
N GLY A 170 -4.89 5.99 -13.82
CA GLY A 170 -3.72 5.13 -13.89
C GLY A 170 -3.97 3.72 -13.39
N ASP A 171 -2.88 3.03 -13.06
CA ASP A 171 -2.91 1.61 -12.71
C ASP A 171 -2.11 1.34 -11.45
N LYS A 172 -2.50 0.29 -10.71
CA LYS A 172 -1.70 -0.26 -9.62
C LYS A 172 -0.41 -0.84 -10.17
N LEU A 173 0.65 -0.76 -9.37
CA LEU A 173 1.97 -1.33 -9.65
C LEU A 173 2.34 -2.30 -8.53
N ALA A 174 3.07 -3.36 -8.88
CA ALA A 174 3.69 -4.22 -7.89
C ALA A 174 4.92 -3.53 -7.28
N SER A 175 5.12 -3.70 -5.97
CA SER A 175 6.27 -3.19 -5.22
C SER A 175 7.58 -3.62 -5.85
N ASP A 176 7.69 -4.89 -6.27
CA ASP A 176 8.84 -5.44 -7.00
C ASP A 176 9.15 -4.68 -8.30
N THR A 177 8.13 -4.10 -8.97
CA THR A 177 8.34 -3.28 -10.16
C THR A 177 9.02 -1.97 -9.80
N VAL A 178 8.62 -1.34 -8.69
CA VAL A 178 9.20 -0.09 -8.20
C VAL A 178 10.63 -0.31 -7.72
N VAL A 179 10.86 -1.37 -6.93
CA VAL A 179 12.19 -1.79 -6.45
C VAL A 179 13.15 -1.94 -7.61
N LYS A 180 12.78 -2.72 -8.63
CA LYS A 180 13.62 -2.94 -9.82
C LYS A 180 13.81 -1.67 -10.65
N ALA A 181 12.76 -0.87 -10.81
CA ALA A 181 12.81 0.35 -11.61
C ALA A 181 13.86 1.33 -11.09
N PHE A 182 13.96 1.47 -9.77
CA PHE A 182 14.86 2.45 -9.12
C PHE A 182 16.10 1.82 -8.49
N LYS A 183 16.33 0.50 -8.67
CA LYS A 183 17.48 -0.25 -8.14
C LYS A 183 17.59 -0.16 -6.62
N LEU A 184 16.48 -0.43 -5.94
CA LEU A 184 16.32 -0.30 -4.48
C LEU A 184 16.20 -1.66 -3.80
N ASP A 185 16.93 -2.68 -4.29
CA ASP A 185 16.87 -4.06 -3.77
C ASP A 185 17.21 -4.14 -2.27
N ASP A 186 18.08 -3.24 -1.80
CA ASP A 186 18.47 -3.08 -0.39
C ASP A 186 17.36 -2.49 0.49
N LYS A 187 16.33 -1.89 -0.11
CA LYS A 187 15.17 -1.29 0.57
C LYS A 187 13.86 -2.02 0.27
N LYS A 188 13.93 -3.25 -0.26
CA LYS A 188 12.74 -4.01 -0.66
C LYS A 188 11.67 -4.07 0.45
N ASP A 189 12.08 -4.35 1.68
CA ASP A 189 11.16 -4.48 2.81
C ASP A 189 10.44 -3.16 3.14
N LEU A 190 11.08 -2.01 2.90
CA LEU A 190 10.48 -0.68 3.10
C LEU A 190 9.48 -0.30 2.00
N LEU A 191 9.66 -0.87 0.81
CA LEU A 191 8.84 -0.60 -0.38
C LEU A 191 7.70 -1.60 -0.54
N GLN A 192 7.68 -2.68 0.23
CA GLN A 192 6.63 -3.69 0.17
C GLN A 192 5.30 -3.08 0.65
N ARG A 193 4.26 -3.23 -0.17
CA ARG A 193 2.88 -2.85 0.13
C ARG A 193 1.94 -4.01 -0.17
N ASP A 194 0.65 -3.76 -0.02
CA ASP A 194 -0.41 -4.65 -0.53
C ASP A 194 -0.35 -4.69 -2.06
N ASP A 195 0.47 -5.59 -2.57
CA ASP A 195 0.66 -5.73 -4.01
C ASP A 195 -0.65 -6.14 -4.68
N PRO A 196 -0.95 -5.62 -5.89
CA PRO A 196 -2.04 -6.13 -6.67
C PRO A 196 -1.77 -7.61 -6.95
N GLY A 197 -2.48 -8.48 -6.23
CA GLY A 197 -2.40 -9.91 -6.44
C GLY A 197 -2.74 -10.24 -7.90
N PRO A 198 -2.29 -11.39 -8.43
CA PRO A 198 -2.81 -11.87 -9.70
C PRO A 198 -4.34 -11.80 -9.63
N PHE A 199 -4.99 -11.26 -10.65
CA PHE A 199 -6.45 -11.20 -10.73
C PHE A 199 -6.99 -12.63 -10.83
N VAL A 200 -7.04 -13.32 -9.69
CA VAL A 200 -7.79 -14.55 -9.54
C VAL A 200 -9.19 -14.05 -9.32
N ALA A 201 -10.03 -14.14 -10.36
CA ALA A 201 -11.47 -14.05 -10.16
C ALA A 201 -11.78 -14.96 -8.97
N ALA A 202 -12.17 -14.37 -7.84
CA ALA A 202 -12.44 -15.14 -6.64
C ALA A 202 -13.45 -16.20 -7.04
N LYS A 203 -13.02 -17.46 -7.11
CA LYS A 203 -13.96 -18.58 -7.08
C LYS A 203 -14.57 -18.46 -5.70
N GLY A 204 -15.72 -17.79 -5.62
CA GLY A 204 -16.50 -17.73 -4.40
C GLY A 204 -16.53 -19.14 -3.83
N LEU A 205 -16.21 -19.27 -2.53
CA LEU A 205 -16.23 -20.55 -1.83
C LEU A 205 -17.55 -21.24 -2.16
N GLY A 206 -17.49 -22.23 -3.06
CA GLY A 206 -18.68 -22.89 -3.55
C GLY A 206 -19.38 -23.51 -2.35
N CYS A 207 -20.71 -23.51 -2.36
CA CYS A 207 -21.56 -24.09 -1.31
C CYS A 207 -21.06 -25.48 -0.84
N GLY A 208 -20.47 -26.27 -1.75
CA GLY A 208 -19.83 -27.55 -1.42
C GLY A 208 -18.67 -27.47 -0.41
N THR A 209 -17.85 -26.40 -0.43
CA THR A 209 -16.75 -26.19 0.53
C THR A 209 -17.30 -25.86 1.91
N LEU A 210 -18.35 -25.04 1.98
CA LEU A 210 -19.04 -24.71 3.23
C LEU A 210 -19.77 -25.93 3.81
N ILE A 211 -20.43 -26.72 2.96
CA ILE A 211 -21.08 -27.98 3.35
C ILE A 211 -20.02 -28.97 3.87
N LEU A 212 -18.88 -29.11 3.19
CA LEU A 212 -17.83 -30.04 3.60
C LEU A 212 -17.18 -29.61 4.93
N ILE A 213 -16.94 -28.32 5.14
CA ILE A 213 -16.48 -27.77 6.42
C ILE A 213 -17.51 -28.04 7.54
N ALA A 214 -18.80 -27.82 7.26
CA ALA A 214 -19.87 -28.08 8.22
C ALA A 214 -19.99 -29.57 8.57
N VAL A 215 -19.88 -30.47 7.59
CA VAL A 215 -19.90 -31.93 7.80
C VAL A 215 -18.70 -32.37 8.61
N VAL A 216 -17.50 -31.87 8.31
CA VAL A 216 -16.28 -32.18 9.08
C VAL A 216 -16.39 -31.69 10.52
N LEU A 217 -16.91 -30.48 10.74
CA LEU A 217 -17.16 -29.94 12.08
C LEU A 217 -18.20 -30.77 12.85
N ILE A 218 -19.28 -31.21 12.20
CA ILE A 218 -20.28 -32.08 12.83
C ILE A 218 -19.67 -33.44 13.20
N ILE A 219 -18.89 -34.06 12.31
CA ILE A 219 -18.22 -35.34 12.60
C ILE A 219 -17.25 -35.17 13.77
N LEU A 220 -16.47 -34.09 13.80
CA LEU A 220 -15.56 -33.78 14.90
C LEU A 220 -16.31 -33.62 16.23
N LEU A 221 -17.43 -32.89 16.23
CA LEU A 221 -18.27 -32.71 17.43
C LEU A 221 -18.89 -34.02 17.91
N VAL A 222 -19.32 -34.90 17.00
CA VAL A 222 -19.85 -36.23 17.35
C VAL A 222 -18.75 -37.12 17.94
N LEU A 223 -17.54 -37.09 17.39
CA LEU A 223 -16.40 -37.84 17.92
C LEU A 223 -16.00 -37.34 19.32
N LEU A 224 -15.96 -36.03 19.53
CA LEU A 224 -15.67 -35.43 20.84
C LEU A 224 -16.78 -35.73 21.86
N SER A 225 -18.04 -35.78 21.43
CA SER A 225 -19.18 -36.12 22.30
C SER A 225 -19.25 -37.61 22.63
N ASN A 226 -18.65 -38.49 21.82
CA ASN A 226 -18.51 -39.92 22.10
C ASN A 226 -17.29 -40.27 22.98
N CYS A 227 -16.41 -39.30 23.27
CA CYS A 227 -15.30 -39.48 24.21
C CYS A 227 -15.64 -39.17 25.68
N SER A 228 -16.89 -38.82 26.00
CA SER A 228 -17.33 -38.55 27.39
C SER A 228 -18.20 -39.66 28.01
N GLY A 229 -18.12 -40.90 27.52
CA GLY A 229 -18.83 -42.05 28.10
C GLY A 229 -17.89 -43.07 28.77
N SER A 230 -17.79 -43.03 30.09
CA SER A 230 -17.17 -44.10 30.91
C SER A 230 -18.10 -45.32 30.97
N PRO A 231 -17.59 -46.56 30.90
CA PRO A 231 -17.72 -47.46 32.06
C PRO A 231 -16.56 -48.47 32.21
N GLY A 232 -16.35 -48.93 33.45
CA GLY A 232 -15.29 -49.88 33.79
C GLY A 232 -15.65 -51.37 33.69
N GLY A 233 -14.83 -52.16 34.38
CA GLY A 233 -15.10 -53.54 34.77
C GLY A 233 -14.57 -54.61 33.81
N GLY A 234 -13.53 -55.35 34.23
CA GLY A 234 -13.45 -56.78 33.92
C GLY A 234 -12.11 -57.38 33.49
N TYR A 235 -11.36 -57.90 34.47
CA TYR A 235 -10.58 -59.17 34.49
C TYR A 235 -10.09 -59.80 33.15
N ARG A 236 -8.78 -60.11 33.07
CA ARG A 236 -8.20 -61.48 32.88
C ARG A 236 -6.72 -61.51 33.26
N SER A 237 -6.27 -62.71 33.61
CA SER A 237 -5.21 -63.07 34.56
C SER A 237 -3.95 -63.68 33.93
N SER A 238 -2.88 -63.65 34.72
CA SER A 238 -1.80 -64.65 34.85
C SER A 238 -0.67 -64.74 33.80
N SER A 239 0.48 -64.17 34.15
CA SER A 239 1.80 -64.84 34.36
C SER A 239 2.80 -63.71 34.65
N GLY A 240 3.69 -63.70 35.65
CA GLY A 240 4.33 -64.73 36.44
C GLY A 240 5.85 -64.52 36.28
N SER A 241 6.50 -63.71 37.13
CA SER A 241 7.95 -63.82 37.37
C SER A 241 8.44 -62.99 38.58
N PHE A 242 8.80 -63.72 39.63
CA PHE A 242 9.95 -63.63 40.55
C PHE A 242 10.51 -62.29 41.11
N GLY A 243 10.55 -62.27 42.46
CA GLY A 243 11.67 -61.83 43.32
C GLY A 243 11.73 -60.33 43.64
N GLY A 244 11.90 -59.86 44.87
CA GLY A 244 12.13 -60.46 46.18
C GLY A 244 12.54 -59.35 47.17
N PHE A 245 12.18 -59.53 48.46
CA PHE A 245 12.73 -58.87 49.68
C PHE A 245 12.59 -57.33 49.80
N SER A 246 12.73 -56.69 50.96
CA SER A 246 12.35 -56.87 52.37
C SER A 246 12.88 -55.60 53.08
N THR A 247 12.29 -55.24 54.22
CA THR A 247 12.78 -54.24 55.21
C THR A 247 12.60 -52.75 54.81
N GLY A 248 12.19 -51.82 55.67
CA GLY A 248 11.90 -51.85 57.11
C GLY A 248 12.14 -50.44 57.69
N GLY A 249 11.28 -50.03 58.65
CA GLY A 249 11.51 -48.93 59.62
C GLY A 249 11.49 -47.50 59.03
N GLY A 250 10.73 -46.53 59.53
CA GLY A 250 10.38 -46.28 60.92
C GLY A 250 11.38 -45.28 61.52
N HIS A 251 10.95 -44.04 61.77
CA HIS A 251 10.86 -43.45 63.12
C HIS A 251 10.83 -41.91 63.09
N LYS A 252 9.85 -41.41 63.86
CA LYS A 252 9.79 -40.18 64.68
C LYS A 252 9.73 -38.84 63.98
#